data_AF-M4FGK3-F1
#
_entry.id   AF-M4FGK3-F1
#
_cell.length_a   1.000
_cell.length_b   1.000
_cell.length_c   1.000
_cell.angle_alpha   90.00
_cell.angle_beta   90.00
_cell.angle_gamma   90.00
#
_symmetry.space_group_name_H-M   'P 1'
#
loop_
_entity.id
_entity.type
_entity.pdbx_description
1 polymer ?
#
loop_
_entity_poly.entity_id
_entity_poly.type
_entity_poly.pdbx_seq_one_letter_code
_entity_poly.pdbx_strand_id
1 'polypeptide(L)'
;MTLDTNYLRGTMAAVLSLLQHSSCPENLSFHFLSLAHFENDLFTSIKSTFPYLNFKIYQFDPNLVRSKISKSIREALDQPLNYARIYLADIIPTSVDRIIYLDSDLVVVDDIEKLWHVEMEGRVVAAPEYCHANFTYYFTKAFWSDPELVKVLEGKRPCYFNTGVMVVDVGKWRRGMYTQKVEEWMTVQKQRRIYHLGSLPPFLLIFAGDIKAVDHRWNQHGLGGDNFEGKCRTLHPGRAGSRTGASSASAQGPRTKGPRPTVHNTSEPALHPGPISLLHWSGKGKPWLRLDSRKPCSVDHLWAPYDLYRSSRHSLEE
;
A
#
# COMPACT_ATOMS: atom_id res chain seq x y z
N MET A 1 -6.84 2.31 8.05
CA MET A 1 -5.36 2.33 8.01
C MET A 1 -4.82 1.74 9.31
N THR A 2 -3.67 1.08 9.27
CA THR A 2 -2.97 0.60 10.49
C THR A 2 -1.90 1.58 10.92
N LEU A 3 -1.93 2.04 12.16
CA LEU A 3 -1.06 3.10 12.68
C LEU A 3 -0.06 2.56 13.71
N ASP A 4 1.21 2.70 13.35
CA ASP A 4 2.37 2.54 14.22
C ASP A 4 3.04 3.91 14.42
N THR A 5 3.74 4.08 15.53
CA THR A 5 4.53 5.27 15.87
C THR A 5 5.48 5.67 14.73
N ASN A 6 6.19 4.70 14.14
CA ASN A 6 7.12 4.94 13.03
C ASN A 6 6.45 5.39 11.73
N TYR A 7 5.14 5.19 11.62
CA TYR A 7 4.33 5.49 10.45
C TYR A 7 3.32 6.61 10.68
N LEU A 8 3.34 7.27 11.86
CA LEU A 8 2.46 8.41 12.12
C LEU A 8 2.65 9.49 11.07
N ARG A 9 3.89 9.90 10.81
CA ARG A 9 4.22 10.93 9.80
C ARG A 9 3.68 10.58 8.40
N GLY A 10 3.88 9.34 7.96
CA GLY A 10 3.32 8.84 6.70
C GLY A 10 1.79 8.85 6.68
N THR A 11 1.16 8.45 7.78
CA THR A 11 -0.30 8.44 7.91
C THR A 11 -0.89 9.85 7.85
N MET A 12 -0.28 10.82 8.52
CA MET A 12 -0.72 12.22 8.49
C MET A 12 -0.64 12.78 7.07
N ALA A 13 0.41 12.45 6.32
CA ALA A 13 0.53 12.82 4.91
C ALA A 13 -0.54 12.14 4.03
N ALA A 14 -0.83 10.86 4.27
CA ALA A 14 -1.90 10.15 3.56
C ALA A 14 -3.28 10.77 3.82
N VAL A 15 -3.60 11.06 5.09
CA VAL A 15 -4.85 11.76 5.47
C VAL A 15 -4.93 13.12 4.79
N LEU A 16 -3.87 13.93 4.85
CA LEU A 16 -3.83 15.23 4.17
C LEU A 16 -4.08 15.09 2.67
N SER A 17 -3.43 14.12 2.01
CA SER A 17 -3.60 13.90 0.57
C SER A 17 -5.04 13.53 0.21
N LEU A 18 -5.69 12.68 1.01
CA LEU A 18 -7.11 12.36 0.84
C LEU A 18 -7.99 13.58 0.99
N LEU A 19 -7.76 14.42 2.00
CA LEU A 19 -8.53 15.64 2.22
C LEU A 19 -8.33 16.67 1.11
N GLN A 20 -7.14 16.74 0.51
CA GLN A 20 -6.83 17.70 -0.56
C GLN A 20 -7.37 17.30 -1.92
N HIS A 21 -7.46 15.99 -2.22
CA HIS A 21 -7.78 15.50 -3.56
C HIS A 21 -9.19 14.91 -3.70
N SER A 22 -9.93 14.74 -2.60
CA SER A 22 -11.32 14.29 -2.66
C SER A 22 -12.25 15.43 -3.00
N SER A 23 -13.25 15.19 -3.86
CA SER A 23 -14.24 16.22 -4.21
C SER A 23 -15.11 16.64 -3.02
N CYS A 24 -15.39 15.71 -2.12
CA CYS A 24 -16.18 15.93 -0.90
C CYS A 24 -15.47 15.33 0.33
N PRO A 25 -14.42 15.98 0.88
CA PRO A 25 -13.64 15.46 2.01
C PRO A 25 -14.47 15.16 3.27
N GLU A 26 -15.54 15.91 3.51
CA GLU A 26 -16.49 15.75 4.60
C GLU A 26 -17.24 14.40 4.58
N ASN A 27 -17.32 13.73 3.43
CA ASN A 27 -17.91 12.39 3.31
C ASN A 27 -16.95 11.27 3.74
N LEU A 28 -15.69 11.59 4.01
CA LEU A 28 -14.70 10.61 4.44
C LEU A 28 -14.80 10.33 5.94
N SER A 29 -14.88 9.05 6.30
CA SER A 29 -14.76 8.57 7.68
C SER A 29 -13.49 7.72 7.82
N PHE A 30 -12.57 8.15 8.66
CA PHE A 30 -11.28 7.49 8.83
C PHE A 30 -11.33 6.46 9.97
N HIS A 31 -10.89 5.24 9.68
CA HIS A 31 -10.79 4.16 10.66
C HIS A 31 -9.33 3.75 10.83
N PHE A 32 -8.83 3.92 12.06
CA PHE A 32 -7.45 3.70 12.44
C PHE A 32 -7.34 2.51 13.39
N LEU A 33 -6.40 1.62 13.14
CA LEU A 33 -6.08 0.52 14.05
C LEU A 33 -4.73 0.80 14.70
N SER A 34 -4.67 0.87 16.03
CA SER A 34 -3.44 1.15 16.78
C SER A 34 -3.27 0.19 17.96
N LEU A 35 -2.03 0.10 18.48
CA LEU A 35 -1.78 -0.58 19.75
C LEU A 35 -2.28 0.28 20.92
N ALA A 36 -2.73 -0.37 21.99
CA ALA A 36 -3.36 0.28 23.14
C ALA A 36 -2.54 1.42 23.74
N HIS A 37 -1.23 1.19 23.90
CA HIS A 37 -0.32 2.17 24.52
C HIS A 37 -0.09 3.43 23.69
N PHE A 38 -0.53 3.47 22.43
CA PHE A 38 -0.31 4.58 21.51
C PHE A 38 -1.60 5.35 21.16
N GLU A 39 -2.76 4.90 21.65
CA GLU A 39 -4.06 5.47 21.27
C GLU A 39 -4.20 6.95 21.63
N ASN A 40 -3.78 7.34 22.84
CA ASN A 40 -3.92 8.74 23.31
C ASN A 40 -3.03 9.72 22.54
N ASP A 41 -1.78 9.35 22.32
CA ASP A 41 -0.83 10.17 21.56
C ASP A 41 -1.29 10.32 20.12
N LEU A 42 -1.80 9.22 19.54
CA LEU A 42 -2.38 9.21 18.21
C LEU A 42 -3.62 10.11 18.11
N PHE A 43 -4.57 9.96 19.03
CA PHE A 43 -5.78 10.77 19.07
C PHE A 43 -5.43 12.26 19.14
N THR A 44 -4.52 12.62 20.06
CA THR A 44 -4.06 14.00 20.24
C THR A 44 -3.37 14.54 18.99
N SER A 45 -2.50 13.75 18.36
CA SER A 45 -1.79 14.14 17.13
C SER A 45 -2.75 14.37 15.96
N ILE A 46 -3.70 13.45 15.75
CA ILE A 46 -4.70 13.58 14.69
C ILE A 46 -5.62 14.77 14.96
N LYS A 47 -6.16 14.88 16.18
CA LYS A 47 -7.14 15.91 16.52
C LYS A 47 -6.56 17.32 16.51
N SER A 48 -5.31 17.48 16.94
CA SER A 48 -4.61 18.78 16.87
C SER A 48 -4.28 19.19 15.43
N THR A 49 -3.95 18.24 14.57
CA THR A 49 -3.59 18.52 13.17
C THR A 49 -4.82 18.68 12.26
N PHE A 50 -5.86 17.86 12.48
CA PHE A 50 -7.10 17.85 11.71
C PHE A 50 -8.32 17.95 12.64
N PRO A 51 -8.65 19.15 13.16
CA PRO A 51 -9.69 19.33 14.19
C PRO A 51 -11.09 18.84 13.78
N TYR A 52 -11.40 18.90 12.49
CA TYR A 52 -12.69 18.53 11.91
C TYR A 52 -12.70 17.14 11.27
N LEU A 53 -11.62 16.36 11.39
CA LEU A 53 -11.57 15.02 10.82
C LEU A 53 -12.61 14.13 11.49
N ASN A 54 -13.43 13.46 10.69
CA ASN A 54 -14.28 12.38 11.16
C ASN A 54 -13.45 11.10 11.24
N PHE A 55 -13.08 10.68 12.44
CA PHE A 55 -12.27 9.48 12.62
C PHE A 55 -12.64 8.66 13.87
N LYS A 56 -12.28 7.38 13.84
CA LYS A 56 -12.32 6.46 14.97
C LYS A 56 -11.01 5.68 15.05
N ILE A 57 -10.51 5.51 16.27
CA ILE A 57 -9.37 4.65 16.57
C ILE A 57 -9.91 3.37 17.22
N TYR A 58 -9.38 2.23 16.78
CA TYR A 58 -9.68 0.92 17.33
C TYR A 58 -8.40 0.29 17.86
N GLN A 59 -8.47 -0.21 19.09
CA GLN A 59 -7.38 -0.96 19.68
C GLN A 59 -7.25 -2.32 18.98
N PHE A 60 -6.07 -2.59 18.43
CA PHE A 60 -5.69 -3.90 17.95
C PHE A 60 -4.99 -4.70 19.05
N ASP A 61 -5.52 -5.88 19.39
CA ASP A 61 -4.85 -6.80 20.30
C ASP A 61 -3.80 -7.63 19.55
N PRO A 62 -2.49 -7.40 19.77
CA PRO A 62 -1.44 -8.15 19.09
C PRO A 62 -1.44 -9.64 19.44
N ASN A 63 -2.09 -10.06 20.53
CA ASN A 63 -2.13 -11.47 20.93
C ASN A 63 -2.98 -12.32 19.96
N LEU A 64 -3.89 -11.71 19.19
CA LEU A 64 -4.67 -12.39 18.15
C LEU A 64 -3.77 -13.10 17.12
N VAL A 65 -2.61 -12.49 16.82
CA VAL A 65 -1.68 -12.93 15.77
C VAL A 65 -0.35 -13.44 16.28
N ARG A 66 0.10 -13.03 17.47
CA ARG A 66 1.47 -13.31 17.96
C ARG A 66 1.82 -14.80 17.94
N SER A 67 0.89 -15.66 18.31
CA SER A 67 1.06 -17.12 18.28
C SER A 67 0.97 -17.73 16.88
N LYS A 68 0.53 -16.97 15.87
CA LYS A 68 0.31 -17.40 14.48
C LYS A 68 1.38 -16.89 13.52
N ILE A 69 2.14 -15.85 13.89
CA ILE A 69 3.21 -15.29 13.05
C ILE A 69 4.42 -16.24 12.99
N SER A 70 4.87 -16.51 11.77
CA SER A 70 6.13 -17.19 11.48
C SER A 70 7.19 -16.18 11.06
N LYS A 71 8.45 -16.38 11.49
CA LYS A 71 9.57 -15.50 11.13
C LYS A 71 9.63 -15.28 9.63
N SER A 72 9.59 -14.04 9.17
CA SER A 72 9.74 -13.67 7.77
C SER A 72 11.22 -13.59 7.38
N ILE A 73 11.54 -13.62 6.09
CA ILE A 73 12.89 -13.25 5.61
C ILE A 73 13.22 -11.77 5.89
N ARG A 74 12.22 -10.97 6.28
CA ARG A 74 12.35 -9.58 6.67
C ARG A 74 11.72 -9.40 8.06
N GLU A 75 12.55 -9.25 9.09
CA GLU A 75 12.10 -9.15 10.49
C GLU A 75 11.07 -8.03 10.73
N ALA A 76 11.18 -6.90 10.02
CA ALA A 76 10.19 -5.82 10.07
C ALA A 76 8.77 -6.26 9.66
N LEU A 77 8.62 -7.36 8.93
CA LEU A 77 7.32 -7.92 8.53
C LEU A 77 6.67 -8.78 9.63
N ASP A 78 7.40 -9.12 10.70
CA ASP A 78 6.91 -9.96 11.80
C ASP A 78 6.14 -9.15 12.85
N GLN A 79 6.08 -7.82 12.69
CA GLN A 79 5.34 -6.95 13.60
C GLN A 79 3.83 -7.28 13.54
N PRO A 80 3.16 -7.52 14.69
CA PRO A 80 1.74 -7.86 14.75
C PRO A 80 0.83 -6.93 13.96
N LEU A 81 1.16 -5.63 13.92
CA LEU A 81 0.36 -4.64 13.23
C LEU A 81 0.32 -4.84 11.69
N ASN A 82 1.32 -5.49 11.10
CA ASN A 82 1.28 -5.86 9.67
C ASN A 82 0.16 -6.87 9.34
N TYR A 83 -0.28 -7.62 10.36
CA TYR A 83 -1.34 -8.62 10.27
C TYR A 83 -2.70 -8.06 10.71
N ALA A 84 -2.76 -6.86 11.31
CA ALA A 84 -4.00 -6.26 11.79
C ALA A 84 -5.05 -6.09 10.68
N ARG A 85 -4.61 -5.93 9.42
CA ARG A 85 -5.49 -5.85 8.25
C ARG A 85 -6.38 -7.09 8.05
N ILE A 86 -5.98 -8.25 8.58
CA ILE A 86 -6.74 -9.50 8.52
C ILE A 86 -8.04 -9.40 9.35
N TYR A 87 -8.02 -8.61 10.42
CA TYR A 87 -9.11 -8.50 11.40
C TYR A 87 -9.98 -7.27 11.18
N LEU A 88 -9.78 -6.52 10.10
CA LEU A 88 -10.50 -5.26 9.87
C LEU A 88 -12.01 -5.48 9.87
N ALA A 89 -12.49 -6.52 9.20
CA ALA A 89 -13.91 -6.81 9.13
C ALA A 89 -14.52 -7.12 10.51
N ASP A 90 -13.74 -7.73 11.41
CA ASP A 90 -14.19 -8.08 12.76
C ASP A 90 -14.12 -6.89 13.73
N ILE A 91 -13.21 -5.95 13.48
CA ILE A 91 -12.96 -4.77 14.34
C ILE A 91 -13.89 -3.60 13.99
N ILE A 92 -14.12 -3.33 12.71
CA ILE A 92 -14.98 -2.21 12.29
C ILE A 92 -16.46 -2.48 12.61
N PRO A 93 -17.30 -1.44 12.79
CA PRO A 93 -18.69 -1.59 13.14
C PRO A 93 -19.46 -2.49 12.16
N THR A 94 -20.43 -3.24 12.68
CA THR A 94 -21.26 -4.15 11.88
C THR A 94 -22.15 -3.43 10.87
N SER A 95 -22.45 -2.15 11.08
CA SER A 95 -23.15 -1.28 10.13
C SER A 95 -22.31 -0.84 8.93
N VAL A 96 -21.00 -1.10 8.93
CA VAL A 96 -20.13 -0.84 7.80
C VAL A 96 -20.07 -2.10 6.93
N ASP A 97 -20.46 -1.98 5.67
CA ASP A 97 -20.48 -3.09 4.69
C ASP A 97 -19.33 -3.03 3.68
N ARG A 98 -18.69 -1.86 3.51
CA ARG A 98 -17.56 -1.66 2.60
C ARG A 98 -16.52 -0.72 3.21
N ILE A 99 -15.24 -0.98 2.94
CA ILE A 99 -14.13 -0.08 3.28
C ILE A 99 -13.14 0.03 2.11
N ILE A 100 -12.33 1.09 2.12
CA ILE A 100 -11.05 1.13 1.40
C ILE A 100 -9.95 1.00 2.44
N TYR A 101 -9.17 -0.07 2.35
CA TYR A 101 -7.93 -0.22 3.10
C TYR A 101 -6.78 0.49 2.39
N LEU A 102 -6.04 1.28 3.16
CA LEU A 102 -4.87 2.05 2.73
C LEU A 102 -3.74 1.81 3.74
N ASP A 103 -2.55 1.44 3.23
CA ASP A 103 -1.30 1.43 3.99
C ASP A 103 -0.87 2.88 4.34
N SER A 104 0.06 3.02 5.28
CA SER A 104 0.42 4.32 5.89
C SER A 104 1.55 5.05 5.16
N ASP A 105 2.03 4.52 4.04
CA ASP A 105 3.17 4.98 3.26
C ASP A 105 2.77 5.28 1.81
N LEU A 106 1.63 5.97 1.64
CA LEU A 106 1.10 6.38 0.35
C LEU A 106 0.61 7.83 0.36
N VAL A 107 0.43 8.39 -0.85
CA VAL A 107 -0.36 9.61 -1.06
C VAL A 107 -1.35 9.38 -2.20
N VAL A 108 -2.56 9.90 -2.00
CA VAL A 108 -3.64 9.88 -3.00
C VAL A 108 -3.61 11.23 -3.73
N VAL A 109 -3.64 11.20 -5.06
CA VAL A 109 -3.52 12.40 -5.92
C VAL A 109 -4.67 12.52 -6.93
N ASP A 110 -5.77 11.82 -6.66
CA ASP A 110 -7.01 11.84 -7.42
C ASP A 110 -8.19 11.55 -6.47
N ASP A 111 -9.41 11.78 -6.93
CA ASP A 111 -10.61 11.65 -6.11
C ASP A 111 -10.91 10.19 -5.71
N ILE A 112 -10.77 9.87 -4.42
CA ILE A 112 -10.93 8.52 -3.86
C ILE A 112 -12.33 7.94 -4.08
N GLU A 113 -13.34 8.79 -4.31
CA GLU A 113 -14.71 8.36 -4.62
C GLU A 113 -14.76 7.46 -5.87
N LYS A 114 -13.87 7.70 -6.85
CA LYS A 114 -13.73 6.86 -8.05
C LYS A 114 -13.34 5.42 -7.71
N LEU A 115 -12.50 5.21 -6.69
CA LEU A 115 -12.13 3.89 -6.22
C LEU A 115 -13.25 3.26 -5.37
N TRP A 116 -13.96 4.07 -4.59
CA TRP A 116 -15.09 3.64 -3.76
C TRP A 116 -16.23 3.01 -4.58
N HIS A 117 -16.56 3.61 -5.73
CA HIS A 117 -17.64 3.17 -6.62
C HIS A 117 -17.27 2.06 -7.59
N VAL A 118 -16.10 1.43 -7.44
CA VAL A 118 -15.76 0.23 -8.22
C VAL A 118 -16.85 -0.83 -8.01
N GLU A 119 -17.34 -1.36 -9.12
CA GLU A 119 -18.26 -2.50 -9.13
C GLU A 119 -17.51 -3.77 -8.72
N MET A 120 -17.88 -4.32 -7.56
CA MET A 120 -17.19 -5.47 -6.96
C MET A 120 -17.48 -6.79 -7.69
N GLU A 121 -18.46 -6.84 -8.60
CA GLU A 121 -18.83 -8.04 -9.38
C GLU A 121 -18.95 -9.33 -8.53
N GLY A 122 -19.60 -9.21 -7.36
CA GLY A 122 -19.75 -10.35 -6.45
C GLY A 122 -18.49 -10.69 -5.64
N ARG A 123 -17.31 -10.17 -5.98
CA ARG A 123 -16.03 -10.41 -5.28
C ARG A 123 -15.97 -9.72 -3.92
N VAL A 124 -15.08 -10.21 -3.07
CA VAL A 124 -14.86 -9.71 -1.70
C VAL A 124 -13.85 -8.57 -1.66
N VAL A 125 -12.83 -8.65 -2.51
CA VAL A 125 -11.74 -7.69 -2.60
C VAL A 125 -11.65 -7.14 -4.02
N ALA A 126 -11.34 -5.85 -4.15
CA ALA A 126 -10.89 -5.24 -5.39
C ALA A 126 -9.52 -4.58 -5.18
N ALA A 127 -8.58 -4.84 -6.07
CA ALA A 127 -7.22 -4.30 -6.00
C ALA A 127 -6.53 -4.35 -7.38
N PRO A 128 -5.44 -3.58 -7.61
CA PRO A 128 -4.64 -3.71 -8.82
C PRO A 128 -3.95 -5.07 -8.93
N GLU A 129 -4.13 -5.76 -10.07
CA GLU A 129 -3.55 -7.08 -10.34
C GLU A 129 -2.33 -7.01 -11.27
N TYR A 130 -1.22 -7.62 -10.87
CA TYR A 130 0.01 -7.71 -11.65
C TYR A 130 0.27 -9.17 -12.03
N CYS A 131 -0.37 -9.60 -13.12
CA CYS A 131 -0.35 -10.99 -13.58
C CYS A 131 1.00 -11.47 -14.13
N HIS A 132 1.97 -10.57 -14.31
CA HIS A 132 3.34 -10.92 -14.71
C HIS A 132 4.24 -11.30 -13.52
N ALA A 133 3.74 -11.17 -12.28
CA ALA A 133 4.52 -11.51 -11.11
C ALA A 133 4.80 -13.02 -11.05
N ASN A 134 6.06 -13.38 -10.81
CA ASN A 134 6.46 -14.77 -10.61
C ASN A 134 6.16 -15.19 -9.17
N PHE A 135 5.18 -16.10 -9.00
CA PHE A 135 4.74 -16.58 -7.69
C PHE A 135 5.83 -17.36 -6.92
N THR A 136 6.87 -17.87 -7.60
CA THR A 136 8.00 -18.54 -6.96
C THR A 136 8.81 -17.63 -6.03
N TYR A 137 8.69 -16.30 -6.15
CA TYR A 137 9.29 -15.37 -5.19
C TYR A 137 8.54 -15.29 -3.85
N TYR A 138 7.28 -15.73 -3.81
CA TYR A 138 6.42 -15.63 -2.64
C TYR A 138 6.32 -16.95 -1.88
N PHE A 139 6.29 -18.07 -2.62
CA PHE A 139 6.10 -19.42 -2.10
C PHE A 139 7.36 -20.27 -2.21
N THR A 140 7.64 -21.08 -1.20
CA THR A 140 8.85 -21.91 -1.13
C THR A 140 8.74 -23.12 -2.06
N LYS A 141 9.87 -23.79 -2.34
CA LYS A 141 9.86 -25.10 -3.01
C LYS A 141 8.95 -26.11 -2.32
N ALA A 142 8.87 -26.05 -0.98
CA ALA A 142 8.01 -26.93 -0.19
C ALA A 142 6.52 -26.75 -0.51
N PHE A 143 6.07 -25.54 -0.89
CA PHE A 143 4.70 -25.33 -1.36
C PHE A 143 4.48 -25.97 -2.73
N TRP A 144 5.35 -25.66 -3.70
CA TRP A 144 5.19 -26.12 -5.09
C TRP A 144 5.34 -27.62 -5.29
N SER A 145 6.10 -28.30 -4.43
CA SER A 145 6.27 -29.76 -4.50
C SER A 145 5.17 -30.56 -3.81
N ASP A 146 4.18 -29.91 -3.18
CA ASP A 146 3.08 -30.56 -2.49
C ASP A 146 1.77 -30.41 -3.28
N PRO A 147 1.25 -31.49 -3.89
CA PRO A 147 0.03 -31.43 -4.68
C PRO A 147 -1.18 -30.93 -3.88
N GLU A 148 -1.29 -31.25 -2.59
CA GLU A 148 -2.43 -30.82 -1.78
C GLU A 148 -2.40 -29.31 -1.51
N LEU A 149 -1.21 -28.71 -1.38
CA LEU A 149 -1.09 -27.26 -1.21
C LEU A 149 -1.36 -26.50 -2.51
N VAL A 150 -0.92 -27.04 -3.65
CA VAL A 150 -1.08 -26.39 -4.96
C VAL A 150 -2.54 -26.39 -5.43
N LYS A 151 -3.37 -27.33 -4.96
CA LYS A 151 -4.83 -27.38 -5.25
C LYS A 151 -5.56 -26.06 -4.99
N VAL A 152 -5.11 -25.25 -4.03
CA VAL A 152 -5.73 -23.94 -3.75
C VAL A 152 -5.67 -22.97 -4.95
N LEU A 153 -4.72 -23.19 -5.87
CA LEU A 153 -4.52 -22.41 -7.08
C LEU A 153 -5.11 -23.10 -8.33
N GLU A 154 -5.57 -24.34 -8.24
CA GLU A 154 -6.14 -25.07 -9.37
C GLU A 154 -7.41 -24.39 -9.90
N GLY A 155 -7.55 -24.36 -11.23
CA GLY A 155 -8.67 -23.71 -11.91
C GLY A 155 -8.68 -22.17 -11.82
N LYS A 156 -7.73 -21.57 -11.11
CA LYS A 156 -7.57 -20.11 -11.00
C LYS A 156 -6.52 -19.61 -11.99
N ARG A 157 -6.62 -18.33 -12.32
CA ARG A 157 -5.54 -17.57 -12.97
C ARG A 157 -4.98 -16.59 -11.95
N PRO A 158 -4.14 -17.05 -11.00
CA PRO A 158 -3.71 -16.22 -9.89
C PRO A 158 -2.80 -15.09 -10.38
N CYS A 159 -3.19 -13.85 -10.07
CA CYS A 159 -2.35 -12.68 -10.25
C CYS A 159 -1.91 -12.14 -8.89
N TYR A 160 -0.69 -11.61 -8.82
CA TYR A 160 -0.26 -10.91 -7.61
C TYR A 160 -1.08 -9.63 -7.48
N PHE A 161 -1.47 -9.28 -6.27
CA PHE A 161 -1.96 -7.95 -5.96
C PHE A 161 -1.28 -7.47 -4.68
N ASN A 162 -1.01 -6.17 -4.61
CA ASN A 162 -0.48 -5.56 -3.41
C ASN A 162 -1.61 -5.33 -2.40
N THR A 163 -1.42 -5.73 -1.15
CA THR A 163 -2.43 -5.60 -0.09
C THR A 163 -2.45 -4.23 0.60
N GLY A 164 -1.70 -3.25 0.09
CA GLY A 164 -1.64 -1.90 0.66
C GLY A 164 -2.73 -0.96 0.16
N VAL A 165 -3.43 -1.32 -0.91
CA VAL A 165 -4.63 -0.62 -1.40
C VAL A 165 -5.67 -1.66 -1.80
N MET A 166 -6.79 -1.70 -1.08
CA MET A 166 -7.86 -2.67 -1.36
C MET A 166 -9.23 -2.06 -1.08
N VAL A 167 -10.18 -2.23 -1.98
CA VAL A 167 -11.61 -2.10 -1.65
C VAL A 167 -12.07 -3.43 -1.10
N VAL A 168 -12.72 -3.44 0.07
CA VAL A 168 -13.13 -4.67 0.75
C VAL A 168 -14.63 -4.60 1.05
N ASP A 169 -15.37 -5.58 0.55
CA ASP A 169 -16.74 -5.88 0.97
C ASP A 169 -16.67 -6.63 2.30
N VAL A 170 -16.76 -5.88 3.40
CA VAL A 170 -16.58 -6.42 4.76
C VAL A 170 -17.79 -7.25 5.20
N GLY A 171 -18.96 -6.98 4.62
CA GLY A 171 -20.14 -7.83 4.80
C GLY A 171 -19.90 -9.25 4.27
N LYS A 172 -19.38 -9.38 3.04
CA LYS A 172 -18.99 -10.68 2.49
C LYS A 172 -17.78 -11.28 3.19
N TRP A 173 -16.82 -10.46 3.61
CA TRP A 173 -15.68 -10.94 4.39
C TRP A 173 -16.13 -11.67 5.66
N ARG A 174 -17.05 -11.07 6.42
CA ARG A 174 -17.63 -11.68 7.64
C ARG A 174 -18.40 -12.95 7.32
N ARG A 175 -19.36 -12.89 6.38
CA ARG A 175 -20.20 -14.05 6.00
C ARG A 175 -19.37 -15.22 5.47
N GLY A 176 -18.31 -14.93 4.73
CA GLY A 176 -17.42 -15.94 4.16
C GLY A 176 -16.31 -16.41 5.10
N MET A 177 -16.28 -15.92 6.34
CA MET A 177 -15.30 -16.29 7.38
C MET A 177 -13.85 -16.16 6.87
N TYR A 178 -13.56 -15.07 6.17
CA TYR A 178 -12.26 -14.90 5.51
C TYR A 178 -11.12 -14.64 6.51
N THR A 179 -11.40 -14.06 7.68
CA THR A 179 -10.43 -13.97 8.78
C THR A 179 -9.91 -15.36 9.14
N GLN A 180 -10.81 -16.32 9.35
CA GLN A 180 -10.47 -17.69 9.74
C GLN A 180 -9.67 -18.40 8.65
N LYS A 181 -10.08 -18.26 7.38
CA LYS A 181 -9.34 -18.81 6.22
C LYS A 181 -7.92 -18.29 6.15
N VAL A 182 -7.70 -17.01 6.45
CA VAL A 182 -6.34 -16.43 6.50
C VAL A 182 -5.53 -17.06 7.64
N GLU A 183 -6.13 -17.19 8.83
CA GLU A 183 -5.46 -17.79 10.00
C GLU A 183 -5.10 -19.27 9.78
N GLU A 184 -5.91 -20.02 9.04
CA GLU A 184 -5.63 -21.41 8.65
C GLU A 184 -4.31 -21.49 7.86
N TRP A 185 -4.12 -20.63 6.85
CA TRP A 185 -2.87 -20.57 6.08
C TRP A 185 -1.67 -20.12 6.92
N MET A 186 -1.88 -19.22 7.88
CA MET A 186 -0.83 -18.85 8.85
C MET A 186 -0.44 -20.04 9.74
N THR A 187 -1.40 -20.87 10.11
CA THR A 187 -1.16 -22.09 10.90
C THR A 187 -0.37 -23.12 10.08
N VAL A 188 -0.73 -23.34 8.81
CA VAL A 188 0.03 -24.20 7.89
C VAL A 188 1.47 -23.71 7.78
N GLN A 189 1.70 -22.41 7.61
CA GLN A 189 3.04 -21.83 7.56
C GLN A 189 3.87 -22.11 8.82
N LYS A 190 3.25 -22.17 10.00
CA LYS A 190 3.95 -22.49 11.26
C LYS A 190 4.38 -23.95 11.32
N GLN A 191 3.55 -24.85 10.81
CA GLN A 191 3.86 -26.28 10.77
C GLN A 191 4.90 -26.60 9.70
N ARG A 192 4.78 -25.94 8.54
CA ARG A 192 5.68 -26.12 7.40
C ARG A 192 5.89 -24.78 6.69
N ARG A 193 7.15 -24.41 6.48
CA ARG A 193 7.49 -23.15 5.81
C ARG A 193 7.18 -23.19 4.31
N ILE A 194 6.00 -22.71 3.93
CA ILE A 194 5.44 -22.71 2.58
C ILE A 194 5.56 -21.35 1.86
N TYR A 195 5.84 -20.26 2.57
CA TYR A 195 6.09 -18.95 1.96
C TYR A 195 7.17 -18.12 2.69
N HIS A 196 7.64 -17.06 2.02
CA HIS A 196 8.79 -16.25 2.47
C HIS A 196 8.43 -14.93 3.18
N LEU A 197 7.33 -14.28 2.78
CA LEU A 197 6.96 -12.93 3.23
C LEU A 197 5.99 -12.96 4.43
N GLY A 198 5.65 -11.77 4.94
CA GLY A 198 4.77 -11.57 6.10
C GLY A 198 3.29 -11.87 5.81
N SER A 199 2.41 -10.87 5.95
CA SER A 199 0.95 -11.07 5.85
C SER A 199 0.42 -11.25 4.42
N LEU A 200 1.20 -10.96 3.38
CA LEU A 200 0.74 -11.02 1.97
C LEU A 200 0.41 -12.45 1.47
N PRO A 201 1.28 -13.47 1.61
CA PRO A 201 1.03 -14.77 0.97
C PRO A 201 -0.29 -15.44 1.37
N PRO A 202 -0.76 -15.38 2.64
CA PRO A 202 -2.11 -15.83 2.99
C PRO A 202 -3.24 -15.17 2.20
N PHE A 203 -3.13 -13.87 1.90
CA PHE A 203 -4.10 -13.19 1.03
C PHE A 203 -4.04 -13.73 -0.41
N LEU A 204 -2.83 -13.98 -0.95
CA LEU A 204 -2.69 -14.54 -2.29
C LEU A 204 -3.30 -15.95 -2.38
N LEU A 205 -3.11 -16.79 -1.36
CA LEU A 205 -3.66 -18.15 -1.34
C LEU A 205 -5.20 -18.15 -1.39
N ILE A 206 -5.83 -17.16 -0.76
CA ILE A 206 -7.29 -17.08 -0.70
C ILE A 206 -7.86 -16.36 -1.92
N PHE A 207 -7.28 -15.22 -2.29
CA PHE A 207 -7.91 -14.25 -3.18
C PHE A 207 -7.28 -14.16 -4.57
N ALA A 208 -6.06 -14.65 -4.80
CA ALA A 208 -5.45 -14.51 -6.14
C ALA A 208 -6.27 -15.28 -7.19
N GLY A 209 -6.73 -14.56 -8.22
CA GLY A 209 -7.66 -15.08 -9.23
C GLY A 209 -9.15 -15.03 -8.83
N ASP A 210 -9.47 -14.46 -7.67
CA ASP A 210 -10.84 -14.26 -7.14
C ASP A 210 -11.02 -12.84 -6.55
N ILE A 211 -10.43 -11.84 -7.19
CA ILE A 211 -10.65 -10.42 -6.88
C ILE A 211 -11.20 -9.68 -8.08
N LYS A 212 -11.79 -8.51 -7.82
CA LYS A 212 -12.08 -7.53 -8.87
C LYS A 212 -10.79 -6.76 -9.20
N ALA A 213 -10.29 -6.90 -10.42
CA ALA A 213 -9.20 -6.07 -10.91
C ALA A 213 -9.63 -4.60 -10.97
N VAL A 214 -8.80 -3.71 -10.42
CA VAL A 214 -8.93 -2.26 -10.63
C VAL A 214 -7.70 -1.73 -11.37
N ASP A 215 -7.85 -0.57 -11.98
CA ASP A 215 -6.81 0.09 -12.76
C ASP A 215 -5.53 0.33 -11.93
N HIS A 216 -4.36 0.05 -12.53
CA HIS A 216 -3.06 0.16 -11.86
C HIS A 216 -2.72 1.58 -11.41
N ARG A 217 -3.39 2.61 -11.93
CA ARG A 217 -3.27 4.00 -11.44
C ARG A 217 -3.52 4.14 -9.94
N TRP A 218 -4.30 3.22 -9.36
CA TRP A 218 -4.66 3.20 -7.94
C TRP A 218 -3.60 2.58 -7.03
N ASN A 219 -2.49 2.09 -7.57
CA ASN A 219 -1.37 1.63 -6.76
C ASN A 219 -0.06 1.66 -7.53
N GLN A 220 0.54 2.83 -7.66
CA GLN A 220 1.93 2.98 -8.12
C GLN A 220 2.88 2.55 -6.98
N HIS A 221 2.97 1.23 -6.76
CA HIS A 221 3.69 0.64 -5.64
C HIS A 221 5.20 0.52 -5.89
N GLY A 222 5.94 0.15 -4.85
CA GLY A 222 7.38 -0.12 -4.92
C GLY A 222 8.25 1.14 -4.84
N LEU A 223 7.70 2.33 -4.61
CA LEU A 223 8.46 3.58 -4.52
C LEU A 223 9.40 3.61 -3.30
N GLY A 224 9.15 2.74 -2.32
CA GLY A 224 10.06 2.46 -1.21
C GLY A 224 11.35 1.74 -1.63
N GLY A 225 11.51 1.48 -2.93
CA GLY A 225 12.70 0.92 -3.53
C GLY A 225 12.74 -0.60 -3.48
N ASP A 226 13.85 -1.15 -3.98
CA ASP A 226 14.07 -2.58 -3.89
C ASP A 226 14.13 -3.05 -2.42
N ASN A 227 13.35 -4.07 -2.08
CA ASN A 227 13.28 -4.60 -0.72
C ASN A 227 14.61 -5.21 -0.23
N PHE A 228 15.53 -5.50 -1.15
CA PHE A 228 16.86 -6.06 -0.89
C PHE A 228 17.94 -5.00 -1.03
N GLU A 229 17.93 -4.20 -2.10
CA GLU A 229 19.03 -3.28 -2.42
C GLU A 229 18.76 -1.80 -2.05
N GLY A 230 17.52 -1.44 -1.70
CA GLY A 230 17.16 -0.07 -1.32
C GLY A 230 17.21 0.96 -2.46
N LYS A 231 17.43 0.51 -3.70
CA LYS A 231 17.53 1.37 -4.90
C LYS A 231 16.23 2.15 -5.14
N CYS A 232 16.35 3.40 -5.57
CA CYS A 232 15.22 4.21 -6.03
C CYS A 232 14.54 3.54 -7.23
N ARG A 233 13.20 3.46 -7.20
CA ARG A 233 12.40 3.07 -8.37
C ARG A 233 11.73 4.31 -8.95
N THR A 234 11.67 4.38 -10.28
CA THR A 234 10.91 5.42 -10.98
C THR A 234 9.43 5.07 -10.98
N LEU A 235 8.59 6.04 -11.34
CA LEU A 235 7.19 5.75 -11.67
C LEU A 235 7.14 4.77 -12.84
N HIS A 236 6.19 3.85 -12.81
CA HIS A 236 5.85 3.08 -14.00
C HIS A 236 5.26 4.03 -15.05
N PRO A 237 5.33 3.69 -16.35
CA PRO A 237 4.86 4.62 -17.37
C PRO A 237 3.36 4.92 -17.19
N GLY A 238 3.06 6.21 -16.99
CA GLY A 238 1.74 6.82 -16.74
C GLY A 238 1.96 8.34 -16.57
N ARG A 239 1.08 9.20 -17.10
CA ARG A 239 1.31 10.66 -17.07
C ARG A 239 0.89 11.23 -15.72
N ALA A 240 1.78 11.43 -14.75
CA ALA A 240 1.44 12.15 -13.52
C ALA A 240 0.72 13.49 -13.86
N GLY A 241 -0.51 13.65 -13.39
CA GLY A 241 -1.35 14.79 -13.76
C GLY A 241 -0.89 16.07 -13.07
N SER A 242 0.06 16.79 -13.65
CA SER A 242 0.33 18.18 -13.25
C SER A 242 -0.39 19.13 -14.20
N ARG A 243 -1.44 19.82 -13.71
CA ARG A 243 -1.90 21.07 -14.30
C ARG A 243 -0.88 22.17 -14.01
N THR A 244 0.23 22.17 -14.75
CA THR A 244 1.09 23.34 -14.87
C THR A 244 1.50 23.47 -16.32
N GLY A 245 0.90 24.44 -17.00
CA GLY A 245 1.31 24.83 -18.34
C GLY A 245 2.70 25.44 -18.29
N ALA A 246 3.63 24.89 -19.07
CA ALA A 246 4.85 25.59 -19.44
C ALA A 246 5.13 25.28 -20.92
N SER A 247 5.06 26.34 -21.71
CA SER A 247 5.32 26.42 -23.14
C SER A 247 6.72 25.90 -23.49
N SER A 248 6.80 25.03 -24.49
CA SER A 248 8.06 24.69 -25.14
C SER A 248 8.54 25.86 -26.00
N ALA A 249 9.60 26.56 -25.55
CA ALA A 249 10.36 27.47 -26.39
C ALA A 249 11.51 26.71 -27.06
N SER A 250 11.56 26.83 -28.39
CA SER A 250 12.60 26.32 -29.28
C SER A 250 13.90 27.12 -29.17
N ALA A 251 15.04 26.44 -29.14
CA ALA A 251 16.31 27.03 -29.57
C ALA A 251 17.18 25.96 -30.26
N GLN A 252 17.49 26.21 -31.54
CA GLN A 252 18.43 25.45 -32.36
C GLN A 252 19.86 25.93 -32.09
N GLY A 253 20.82 24.99 -32.05
CA GLY A 253 22.27 25.27 -32.02
C GLY A 253 23.09 23.98 -32.23
N PRO A 254 24.26 24.02 -32.91
CA PRO A 254 24.78 22.88 -33.67
C PRO A 254 25.63 21.86 -32.88
N ARG A 255 25.72 20.67 -33.49
CA ARG A 255 26.29 19.41 -33.01
C ARG A 255 27.81 19.44 -32.80
N THR A 256 28.28 18.79 -31.72
CA THR A 256 29.55 18.06 -31.68
C THR A 256 29.29 16.60 -31.30
N LYS A 257 29.81 15.67 -32.11
CA LYS A 257 29.59 14.22 -32.01
C LYS A 257 30.56 13.61 -30.99
N GLY A 258 30.06 13.25 -29.81
CA GLY A 258 30.64 12.23 -28.94
C GLY A 258 29.83 10.92 -29.04
N PRO A 259 30.42 9.74 -28.77
CA PRO A 259 29.69 8.48 -28.80
C PRO A 259 28.56 8.55 -27.77
N ARG A 260 27.32 8.49 -28.25
CA ARG A 260 26.13 8.43 -27.40
C ARG A 260 26.23 7.17 -26.54
N PRO A 261 26.08 7.26 -25.20
CA PRO A 261 25.72 6.07 -24.45
C PRO A 261 24.40 5.57 -25.01
N THR A 262 24.36 4.30 -25.38
CA THR A 262 23.16 3.57 -25.78
C THR A 262 22.09 3.80 -24.72
N VAL A 263 21.11 4.63 -25.04
CA VAL A 263 19.86 4.72 -24.30
C VAL A 263 19.25 3.33 -24.38
N HIS A 264 19.29 2.58 -23.28
CA HIS A 264 18.45 1.40 -23.14
C HIS A 264 17.01 1.89 -23.25
N ASN A 265 16.43 1.66 -24.42
CA ASN A 265 15.03 1.88 -24.70
C ASN A 265 14.26 0.82 -23.90
N THR A 266 13.95 1.11 -22.63
CA THR A 266 13.06 0.27 -21.82
C THR A 266 11.63 0.49 -22.31
N SER A 267 11.29 -0.15 -23.43
CA SER A 267 9.92 -0.28 -23.90
C SER A 267 9.19 -1.33 -23.06
N GLU A 268 9.06 -1.08 -21.76
CA GLU A 268 8.03 -1.76 -20.97
C GLU A 268 6.69 -1.06 -21.28
N PRO A 269 5.63 -1.82 -21.60
CA PRO A 269 4.32 -1.23 -21.84
C PRO A 269 3.86 -0.48 -20.59
N ALA A 270 3.24 0.68 -20.80
CA ALA A 270 2.64 1.46 -19.73
C ALA A 270 1.63 0.60 -18.96
N LEU A 271 1.75 0.57 -17.63
CA LEU A 271 0.86 -0.23 -16.77
C LEU A 271 -0.58 0.32 -16.80
N HIS A 272 -0.77 1.61 -17.10
CA HIS A 272 -2.09 2.18 -17.32
C HIS A 272 -2.08 3.39 -18.27
N PRO A 273 -3.17 3.66 -18.99
CA PRO A 273 -3.37 4.93 -19.68
C PRO A 273 -3.75 6.03 -18.67
N GLY A 274 -3.25 7.25 -18.87
CA GLY A 274 -3.66 8.43 -18.09
C GLY A 274 -2.87 8.68 -16.80
N PRO A 275 -3.38 9.57 -15.92
CA PRO A 275 -2.68 9.98 -14.71
C PRO A 275 -2.74 8.97 -13.59
N ILE A 276 -1.64 8.94 -12.81
CA ILE A 276 -1.53 8.18 -11.57
C ILE A 276 -2.51 8.78 -10.57
N SER A 277 -3.26 7.93 -9.86
CA SER A 277 -4.22 8.32 -8.82
C SER A 277 -3.68 8.11 -7.40
N LEU A 278 -2.72 7.19 -7.23
CA LEU A 278 -2.13 6.88 -5.92
C LEU A 278 -0.67 6.43 -6.04
N LEU A 279 0.19 7.06 -5.25
CA LEU A 279 1.63 6.77 -5.13
C LEU A 279 1.91 6.02 -3.82
N HIS A 280 2.61 4.89 -3.87
CA HIS A 280 2.80 4.02 -2.71
C HIS A 280 4.26 3.60 -2.51
N TRP A 281 4.84 4.03 -1.39
CA TRP A 281 6.21 3.72 -0.94
C TRP A 281 6.32 2.35 -0.26
N SER A 282 5.64 1.37 -0.84
CA SER A 282 5.75 -0.02 -0.42
C SER A 282 7.21 -0.45 -0.47
N GLY A 283 7.72 -1.00 0.63
CA GLY A 283 9.08 -1.48 0.73
C GLY A 283 9.82 -0.93 1.94
N LYS A 284 11.15 -0.93 1.91
CA LYS A 284 11.99 -0.50 3.04
C LYS A 284 12.15 1.01 3.14
N GLY A 285 12.40 1.67 2.01
CA GLY A 285 12.61 3.11 1.98
C GLY A 285 11.30 3.85 2.24
N LYS A 286 11.34 4.83 3.14
CA LYS A 286 10.22 5.73 3.40
C LYS A 286 10.60 7.15 2.99
N PRO A 287 9.69 7.91 2.37
CA PRO A 287 10.02 9.21 1.81
C PRO A 287 10.49 10.17 2.89
N TRP A 288 9.84 10.19 4.06
CA TRP A 288 10.26 11.02 5.20
C TRP A 288 11.68 10.69 5.70
N LEU A 289 12.04 9.41 5.79
CA LEU A 289 13.38 9.00 6.23
C LEU A 289 14.46 9.40 5.22
N ARG A 290 14.17 9.29 3.91
CA ARG A 290 15.09 9.66 2.84
C ARG A 290 15.27 11.18 2.72
N LEU A 291 14.18 11.94 2.91
CA LEU A 291 14.21 13.40 2.97
C LEU A 291 15.03 13.88 4.17
N ASP A 292 14.76 13.36 5.38
CA ASP A 292 15.49 13.73 6.60
C ASP A 292 16.99 13.42 6.50
N SER A 293 17.35 12.30 5.86
CA SER A 293 18.75 11.89 5.64
C SER A 293 19.43 12.60 4.46
N ARG A 294 18.75 13.55 3.80
CA ARG A 294 19.23 14.28 2.61
C ARG A 294 19.67 13.35 1.47
N LYS A 295 19.03 12.18 1.36
CA LYS A 295 19.22 11.20 0.29
C LYS A 295 17.88 10.83 -0.37
N PRO A 296 17.09 11.80 -0.83
CA PRO A 296 15.81 11.51 -1.47
C PRO A 296 16.00 10.84 -2.83
N CYS A 297 15.10 9.92 -3.15
CA CYS A 297 14.80 9.56 -4.52
C CYS A 297 13.99 10.70 -5.16
N SER A 298 14.06 10.87 -6.49
CA SER A 298 13.28 11.92 -7.18
C SER A 298 11.78 11.84 -6.89
N VAL A 299 11.23 10.64 -6.74
CA VAL A 299 9.82 10.42 -6.40
C VAL A 299 9.47 10.91 -4.99
N ASP A 300 10.40 10.93 -4.04
CA ASP A 300 10.12 11.34 -2.64
C ASP A 300 9.70 12.83 -2.56
N HIS A 301 10.11 13.65 -3.53
CA HIS A 301 9.64 15.03 -3.65
C HIS A 301 8.17 15.16 -4.03
N LEU A 302 7.53 14.10 -4.55
CA LEU A 302 6.08 14.05 -4.75
C LEU A 302 5.34 13.83 -3.42
N TRP A 303 6.00 13.28 -2.40
CA TRP A 303 5.46 13.10 -1.06
C TRP A 303 5.68 14.35 -0.18
N ALA A 304 6.80 15.06 -0.36
CA ALA A 304 7.21 16.19 0.46
C ALA A 304 6.13 17.29 0.67
N PRO A 305 5.27 17.66 -0.31
CA PRO A 305 4.21 18.64 -0.09
C PRO A 305 3.16 18.22 0.95
N TYR A 306 3.05 16.93 1.24
CA TYR A 306 2.12 16.39 2.24
C TYR A 306 2.76 16.21 3.62
N ASP A 307 4.05 16.53 3.76
CA ASP A 307 4.77 16.38 5.01
C ASP A 307 4.42 17.49 5.99
N LEU A 308 3.63 17.14 7.01
CA LEU A 308 3.22 18.06 8.06
C LEU A 308 4.26 18.21 9.18
N TYR A 309 5.32 17.40 9.16
CA TYR A 309 6.35 17.46 10.19
C TYR A 309 7.28 18.65 9.96
N ARG A 310 7.12 19.70 10.78
CA ARG A 310 8.06 20.83 10.81
C ARG A 310 9.20 20.52 11.77
N SER A 311 10.37 20.18 11.24
CA SER A 311 11.58 20.11 12.07
C SER A 311 11.95 21.50 12.56
N SER A 312 12.09 21.68 13.87
CA SER A 312 12.50 22.93 14.53
C SER A 312 13.91 23.43 14.15
N ARG A 313 14.58 22.78 13.20
CA ARG A 313 15.89 23.19 12.66
C ARG A 313 15.83 24.15 11.47
N HIS A 314 14.67 24.40 10.88
CA HIS A 314 14.54 25.35 9.76
C HIS A 314 14.21 26.79 10.16
N SER A 315 13.97 27.07 11.45
CA SER A 315 13.64 28.41 11.95
C SER A 315 14.86 29.26 12.36
N LEU A 316 16.07 28.94 11.86
CA LEU A 316 17.30 29.70 12.14
C LEU A 316 18.01 30.21 10.86
N GLU A 317 17.40 30.08 9.68
CA GLU A 317 17.98 30.57 8.40
C GLU A 317 16.99 31.41 7.55
N GLU A 318 16.03 32.09 8.17
CA GLU A 318 15.35 33.26 7.60
C GLU A 318 15.60 34.50 8.47
#